data_AF-A0A9W7W6S6-F1
#
_entry.id   AF-A0A9W7W6S6-F1
#
_cell.length_a   1.000
_cell.length_b   1.000
_cell.length_c   1.000
_cell.angle_alpha   90.00
_cell.angle_beta   90.00
_cell.angle_gamma   90.00
#
_symmetry.space_group_name_H-M   'P 1'
#
loop_
_entity.id
_entity.type
_entity.pdbx_description
1 polymer ?
#
loop_
_entity_poly.entity_id
_entity_poly.type
_entity_poly.pdbx_seq_one_letter_code
_entity_poly.pdbx_strand_id
1 'polypeptide(L)'
;MFQRAMATTAKLNPRNFPRPPACEKTPRHLQVKWNGHLIADTNDAYWVLETHHPPTYYLPPASVKVPLQKTSNSSFCEWKGRATYYAIEDPAKSGEVVKNRLWSYDSPTEGFRPIAGYLSFYAGPWDCYVDGEKVEAQPGDFYGGWMTDDIERSTVKGGPGTWGW
;
A
#
# COMPACT_ATOMS: atom_id res chain seq x y z
N MET A 1 34.44 -17.90 17.19
CA MET A 1 32.99 -17.67 16.97
C MET A 1 32.77 -16.17 16.91
N PHE A 2 32.54 -15.60 15.73
CA PHE A 2 32.17 -14.19 15.61
C PHE A 2 30.64 -14.09 15.60
N GLN A 3 30.07 -13.69 16.72
CA GLN A 3 28.67 -13.34 16.81
C GLN A 3 28.52 -11.97 16.13
N ARG A 4 28.03 -11.96 14.88
CA ARG A 4 27.58 -10.73 14.24
C ARG A 4 26.44 -10.17 15.09
N ALA A 5 26.68 -9.04 15.75
CA ALA A 5 25.60 -8.23 16.28
C ALA A 5 24.69 -7.86 15.10
N MET A 6 23.43 -8.29 15.13
CA MET A 6 22.41 -7.76 14.24
C MET A 6 22.27 -6.28 14.59
N ALA A 7 22.77 -5.40 13.73
CA ALA A 7 22.43 -3.99 13.83
C ALA A 7 20.92 -3.88 13.66
N THR A 8 20.20 -3.55 14.72
CA THR A 8 18.78 -3.20 14.63
C THR A 8 18.68 -1.93 13.80
N THR A 9 18.28 -2.06 12.53
CA THR A 9 17.88 -0.92 11.70
C THR A 9 16.83 -0.14 12.49
N ALA A 10 16.98 1.18 12.59
CA ALA A 10 16.01 2.03 13.27
C ALA A 10 14.63 1.85 12.62
N LYS A 11 13.60 1.64 13.44
CA LYS A 11 12.23 1.50 12.95
C LYS A 11 11.73 2.80 12.33
N LEU A 12 10.92 2.70 11.29
CA LEU A 12 10.12 3.79 10.77
C LEU A 12 9.09 4.22 11.82
N ASN A 13 9.02 5.51 12.10
CA ASN A 13 8.06 6.08 13.04
C ASN A 13 7.02 6.92 12.26
N PRO A 14 5.83 6.36 11.96
CA PRO A 14 4.72 7.06 11.34
C PRO A 14 4.30 8.40 11.96
N ARG A 15 4.56 8.69 13.25
CA ARG A 15 4.29 10.03 13.80
C ARG A 15 5.23 11.10 13.23
N ASN A 16 6.40 10.70 12.75
CA ASN A 16 7.39 11.59 12.15
C ASN A 16 7.22 11.75 10.64
N PHE A 17 6.30 11.00 10.01
CA PHE A 17 5.97 11.21 8.60
C PHE A 17 5.29 12.56 8.40
N PRO A 18 5.51 13.22 7.25
CA PRO A 18 5.07 14.58 7.04
C PRO A 18 3.56 14.69 6.79
N ARG A 19 3.05 15.89 7.02
CA ARG A 19 1.75 16.38 6.58
C ARG A 19 1.97 17.77 5.97
N PRO A 20 1.84 17.97 4.65
CA PRO A 20 1.34 17.05 3.61
C PRO A 20 2.14 15.74 3.47
N PRO A 21 1.54 14.63 3.00
CA PRO A 21 2.26 13.38 2.82
C PRO A 21 3.39 13.51 1.79
N ALA A 22 4.49 12.78 2.01
CA ALA A 22 5.59 12.70 1.06
C ALA A 22 5.39 11.53 0.08
N CYS A 23 5.72 11.77 -1.19
CA CYS A 23 5.72 10.75 -2.24
C CYS A 23 7.15 10.53 -2.72
N GLU A 24 7.70 9.35 -2.48
CA GLU A 24 9.11 9.06 -2.71
C GLU A 24 9.29 7.72 -3.43
N LYS A 25 10.35 7.60 -4.24
CA LYS A 25 10.75 6.31 -4.80
C LYS A 25 11.20 5.39 -3.68
N THR A 26 10.85 4.11 -3.79
CA THR A 26 11.34 3.07 -2.89
C THR A 26 11.96 1.93 -3.70
N PRO A 27 13.13 1.41 -3.30
CA PRO A 27 13.76 0.26 -3.95
C PRO A 27 13.22 -1.07 -3.42
N ARG A 28 12.27 -1.05 -2.48
CA ARG A 28 11.75 -2.26 -1.84
C ARG A 28 11.07 -3.16 -2.85
N HIS A 29 11.24 -4.46 -2.66
CA HIS A 29 10.57 -5.47 -3.44
C HIS A 29 9.13 -5.62 -2.96
N LEU A 30 8.16 -5.38 -3.85
CA LEU A 30 6.74 -5.47 -3.53
C LEU A 30 6.11 -6.62 -4.29
N GLN A 31 5.36 -7.45 -3.57
CA GLN A 31 4.54 -8.49 -4.18
C GLN A 31 3.11 -8.42 -3.66
N VAL A 32 2.15 -8.66 -4.55
CA VAL A 32 0.73 -8.85 -4.20
C VAL A 32 0.31 -10.21 -4.74
N LYS A 33 -0.22 -11.06 -3.88
CA LYS A 33 -0.80 -12.35 -4.25
C LYS A 33 -2.25 -12.44 -3.83
N TRP A 34 -3.02 -13.25 -4.55
CA TRP A 34 -4.40 -13.58 -4.22
C TRP A 34 -4.65 -15.06 -4.47
N ASN A 35 -5.12 -15.79 -3.46
CA ASN A 35 -5.34 -17.24 -3.52
C ASN A 35 -4.10 -18.01 -4.05
N GLY A 36 -2.89 -17.54 -3.72
CA GLY A 36 -1.62 -18.12 -4.19
C GLY A 36 -1.15 -17.63 -5.57
N HIS A 37 -1.98 -16.92 -6.32
CA HIS A 37 -1.64 -16.36 -7.64
C HIS A 37 -0.94 -15.01 -7.52
N LEU A 38 0.12 -14.81 -8.30
CA LEU A 38 0.84 -13.54 -8.34
C LEU A 38 0.05 -12.50 -9.13
N ILE A 39 -0.36 -11.43 -8.44
CA ILE A 39 -1.13 -10.31 -9.00
C ILE A 39 -0.21 -9.18 -9.45
N ALA A 40 0.80 -8.84 -8.63
CA ALA A 40 1.79 -7.82 -8.96
C ALA A 40 3.15 -8.15 -8.34
N ASP A 41 4.23 -7.73 -9.01
CA ASP A 41 5.63 -7.91 -8.58
C ASP A 41 6.51 -6.78 -9.13
N THR A 42 7.18 -6.01 -8.27
CA THR A 42 8.04 -4.89 -8.69
C THR A 42 9.10 -4.52 -7.66
N ASN A 43 10.24 -3.98 -8.14
CA ASN A 43 11.22 -3.21 -7.35
C ASN A 43 11.22 -1.72 -7.74
N ASP A 44 10.33 -1.34 -8.66
CA ASP A 44 10.16 0.03 -9.14
C ASP A 44 8.81 0.53 -8.67
N ALA A 45 8.79 1.18 -7.51
CA ALA A 45 7.56 1.64 -6.87
C ALA A 45 7.77 2.99 -6.19
N TYR A 46 6.66 3.60 -5.81
CA TYR A 46 6.65 4.72 -4.88
C TYR A 46 6.00 4.28 -3.58
N TRP A 47 6.42 4.89 -2.48
CA TRP A 47 5.64 4.87 -1.25
C TRP A 47 5.13 6.27 -0.93
N VAL A 48 4.01 6.33 -0.23
CA VAL A 48 3.51 7.56 0.37
C VAL A 48 3.60 7.45 1.87
N LEU A 49 4.30 8.41 2.47
CA LEU A 49 4.54 8.53 3.90
C LEU A 49 3.61 9.61 4.46
N GLU A 50 2.68 9.21 5.32
CA GLU A 50 1.63 10.09 5.87
C GLU A 50 1.58 9.93 7.40
N THR A 51 1.50 11.05 8.12
CA THR A 51 1.49 11.04 9.60
C THR A 51 0.46 10.05 10.18
N HIS A 52 0.90 9.18 11.09
CA HIS A 52 0.13 8.10 11.74
C HIS A 52 -0.30 6.93 10.84
N HIS A 53 0.23 6.83 9.62
CA HIS A 53 -0.02 5.72 8.72
C HIS A 53 1.28 4.97 8.39
N PRO A 54 1.25 3.63 8.31
CA PRO A 54 2.27 2.88 7.60
C PRO A 54 2.37 3.36 6.15
N PRO A 55 3.52 3.14 5.46
CA PRO A 55 3.65 3.47 4.06
C PRO A 55 2.52 2.85 3.23
N THR A 56 1.97 3.65 2.32
CA THR A 56 1.07 3.16 1.26
C THR A 56 1.88 3.02 -0.02
N TYR A 57 1.90 1.83 -0.62
CA TYR A 57 2.73 1.56 -1.78
C TYR A 57 1.96 1.69 -3.09
N TYR A 58 2.60 2.32 -4.07
CA TYR A 58 2.09 2.56 -5.41
C TYR A 58 2.97 1.81 -6.40
N LEU A 59 2.37 0.84 -7.07
CA LEU A 59 2.99 -0.07 -8.03
C LEU A 59 2.65 0.39 -9.47
N PRO A 60 3.60 0.35 -10.42
CA PRO A 60 3.36 0.76 -11.80
C PRO A 60 2.39 -0.22 -12.48
N PRO A 61 1.55 0.23 -13.43
CA PRO A 61 0.64 -0.67 -14.17
C PRO A 61 1.33 -1.89 -14.80
N ALA A 62 2.57 -1.72 -15.29
CA ALA A 62 3.35 -2.79 -15.92
C ALA A 62 3.73 -3.94 -14.97
N SER A 63 3.70 -3.73 -13.64
CA SER A 63 3.95 -4.80 -12.68
C SER A 63 2.73 -5.68 -12.44
N VAL A 64 1.52 -5.22 -12.77
CA VAL A 64 0.27 -5.97 -12.57
C VAL A 64 0.11 -7.01 -13.68
N LYS A 65 -0.12 -8.27 -13.32
CA LYS A 65 -0.14 -9.42 -14.23
C LYS A 65 -1.53 -9.92 -14.60
N VAL A 66 -2.56 -9.28 -14.06
CA VAL A 66 -3.97 -9.62 -14.25
C VAL A 66 -4.75 -8.43 -14.80
N PRO A 67 -5.83 -8.65 -15.56
CA PRO A 67 -6.68 -7.57 -16.03
C PRO A 67 -7.40 -6.90 -14.86
N LEU A 68 -7.51 -5.57 -14.91
CA LEU A 68 -8.25 -4.76 -13.95
C LEU A 68 -9.48 -4.13 -14.61
N GLN A 69 -10.60 -4.11 -13.91
CA GLN A 69 -11.82 -3.46 -14.39
C GLN A 69 -12.08 -2.20 -13.55
N LYS A 70 -12.11 -1.01 -14.19
CA LYS A 70 -12.51 0.22 -13.48
C LYS A 70 -13.94 0.10 -12.97
N THR A 71 -14.18 0.51 -11.73
CA THR A 71 -15.53 0.59 -11.16
C THR A 71 -16.07 2.02 -11.25
N SER A 72 -17.36 2.20 -10.97
CA SER A 72 -17.98 3.53 -10.85
C SER A 72 -17.63 4.26 -9.55
N ASN A 73 -16.88 3.62 -8.64
CA ASN A 73 -16.57 4.21 -7.35
C ASN A 73 -15.36 5.13 -7.44
N SER A 74 -15.43 6.23 -6.68
CA SER A 74 -14.33 7.17 -6.51
C SER A 74 -14.36 7.74 -5.10
N SER A 75 -13.21 8.24 -4.65
CA SER A 75 -13.08 8.99 -3.41
C SER A 75 -12.20 10.20 -3.65
N PHE A 76 -12.25 11.18 -2.75
CA PHE A 76 -11.44 12.38 -2.83
C PHE A 76 -10.49 12.45 -1.64
N CYS A 77 -9.22 12.68 -1.92
CA CYS A 77 -8.18 12.97 -0.94
C CYS A 77 -7.75 14.42 -1.11
N GLU A 78 -7.76 15.18 0.00
CA GLU A 78 -7.34 16.59 0.01
C GLU A 78 -5.92 16.81 -0.55
N TRP A 79 -5.05 15.83 -0.37
CA TRP A 79 -3.66 15.90 -0.85
C TRP A 79 -3.49 15.40 -2.27
N LYS A 80 -4.11 14.27 -2.61
CA LYS A 80 -3.77 13.48 -3.82
C LYS A 80 -4.76 13.69 -4.96
N GLY A 81 -5.95 14.21 -4.68
CA GLY A 81 -7.02 14.38 -5.65
C GLY A 81 -8.01 13.21 -5.67
N ARG A 82 -8.59 12.92 -6.85
CA ARG A 82 -9.63 11.91 -7.01
C ARG A 82 -9.05 10.53 -7.27
N ALA A 83 -9.37 9.56 -6.41
CA ALA A 83 -9.04 8.17 -6.61
C ALA A 83 -10.12 7.45 -7.44
N THR A 84 -9.71 6.56 -8.32
CA THR A 84 -10.56 5.63 -9.08
C THR A 84 -10.34 4.23 -8.56
N TYR A 85 -11.41 3.46 -8.34
CA TYR A 85 -11.32 2.09 -7.84
C TYR A 85 -11.43 1.05 -8.96
N TYR A 86 -10.90 -0.14 -8.70
CA TYR A 86 -10.95 -1.27 -9.64
C TYR A 86 -11.52 -2.53 -9.00
N ALA A 87 -11.90 -3.46 -9.87
CA ALA A 87 -12.26 -4.83 -9.56
C ALA A 87 -11.28 -5.81 -10.24
N ILE A 88 -11.05 -6.94 -9.57
CA ILE A 88 -10.25 -8.06 -10.07
C ILE A 88 -11.09 -9.33 -9.90
N GLU A 89 -11.15 -10.15 -10.95
CA GLU A 89 -11.69 -11.51 -10.91
C GLU A 89 -10.56 -12.52 -10.66
N ASP A 90 -10.83 -13.55 -9.86
CA ASP A 90 -9.83 -14.56 -9.50
C ASP A 90 -9.37 -15.28 -10.77
N PRO A 91 -8.07 -15.24 -11.11
CA PRO A 91 -7.56 -15.87 -12.32
C PRO A 91 -7.73 -17.40 -12.31
N ALA A 92 -7.92 -18.03 -11.15
CA ALA A 92 -8.10 -19.47 -11.02
C ALA A 92 -9.54 -19.92 -10.73
N LYS A 93 -10.44 -19.00 -10.36
CA LYS A 93 -11.81 -19.33 -9.97
C LYS A 93 -12.83 -18.32 -10.49
N SER A 94 -13.48 -18.67 -11.60
CA SER A 94 -14.48 -17.81 -12.23
C SER A 94 -15.61 -17.44 -11.26
N GLY A 95 -16.05 -16.18 -11.31
CA GLY A 95 -17.11 -15.63 -10.48
C GLY A 95 -16.69 -15.13 -9.09
N GLU A 96 -15.45 -15.37 -8.65
CA GLU A 96 -14.91 -14.73 -7.44
C GLU A 96 -14.31 -13.37 -7.80
N VAL A 97 -14.85 -12.29 -7.24
CA VAL A 97 -14.46 -10.91 -7.60
C VAL A 97 -14.21 -10.08 -6.36
N VAL A 98 -13.05 -9.44 -6.28
CA VAL A 98 -12.74 -8.42 -5.29
C VAL A 98 -12.96 -7.05 -5.93
N LYS A 99 -13.83 -6.23 -5.34
CA LYS A 99 -14.15 -4.87 -5.82
C LYS A 99 -13.70 -3.81 -4.84
N ASN A 100 -13.19 -2.69 -5.36
CA ASN A 100 -12.85 -1.50 -4.57
C ASN A 100 -11.81 -1.74 -3.46
N ARG A 101 -10.94 -2.75 -3.64
CA ARG A 101 -9.80 -3.03 -2.74
C ARG A 101 -8.45 -2.75 -3.38
N LEU A 102 -8.47 -2.02 -4.49
CA LEU A 102 -7.33 -1.37 -5.11
C LEU A 102 -7.80 -0.09 -5.80
N TRP A 103 -6.91 0.89 -5.94
CA TRP A 103 -7.21 2.20 -6.52
C TRP A 103 -6.02 2.78 -7.29
N SER A 104 -6.31 3.80 -8.09
CA SER A 104 -5.34 4.64 -8.82
C SER A 104 -5.70 6.11 -8.64
N TYR A 105 -4.71 6.99 -8.77
CA TYR A 105 -4.93 8.40 -9.08
C TYR A 105 -4.62 8.65 -10.55
N ASP A 106 -5.65 8.83 -11.37
CA ASP A 106 -5.45 9.03 -12.82
C ASP A 106 -4.86 10.43 -13.12
N SER A 107 -5.26 11.44 -12.33
CA SER A 107 -4.79 12.82 -12.44
C SER A 107 -4.52 13.41 -11.04
N PRO A 108 -3.42 12.99 -10.37
CA PRO A 108 -3.09 13.47 -9.04
C PRO A 108 -2.64 14.94 -9.04
N THR A 109 -2.61 15.54 -7.85
CA THR A 109 -2.03 16.88 -7.63
C THR A 109 -0.52 16.89 -7.90
N GLU A 110 0.08 18.08 -8.00
CA GLU A 110 1.48 18.26 -8.42
C GLU A 110 2.50 17.41 -7.65
N GLY A 111 2.43 17.40 -6.31
CA GLY A 111 3.33 16.62 -5.46
C GLY A 111 3.19 15.10 -5.60
N PHE A 112 2.11 14.63 -6.22
CA PHE A 112 1.81 13.21 -6.41
C PHE A 112 1.76 12.81 -7.90
N ARG A 113 2.15 13.70 -8.83
CA ARG A 113 2.33 13.37 -10.26
C ARG A 113 3.15 12.10 -10.53
N PRO A 114 4.22 11.77 -9.76
CA PRO A 114 4.99 10.56 -10.02
C PRO A 114 4.21 9.25 -9.89
N ILE A 115 3.09 9.24 -9.17
CA ILE A 115 2.19 8.08 -9.01
C ILE A 115 0.95 8.16 -9.89
N ALA A 116 0.93 9.03 -10.90
CA ALA A 116 -0.17 9.11 -11.86
C ALA A 116 -0.36 7.75 -12.57
N GLY A 117 -1.56 7.18 -12.43
CA GLY A 117 -1.89 5.86 -12.96
C GLY A 117 -1.30 4.67 -12.21
N TYR A 118 -0.52 4.87 -11.14
CA TYR A 118 -0.01 3.78 -10.31
C TYR A 118 -1.12 3.19 -9.43
N LEU A 119 -1.00 1.90 -9.13
CA LEU A 119 -1.98 1.12 -8.39
C LEU A 119 -1.53 0.93 -6.94
N SER A 120 -2.45 1.13 -6.01
CA SER A 120 -2.27 0.76 -4.60
C SER A 120 -3.36 -0.21 -4.17
N PHE A 121 -3.04 -1.06 -3.19
CA PHE A 121 -3.90 -2.15 -2.72
C PHE A 121 -4.14 -2.01 -1.22
N TYR A 122 -5.39 -2.22 -0.78
CA TYR A 122 -5.67 -2.40 0.64
C TYR A 122 -5.22 -3.80 1.02
N ALA A 123 -4.29 -3.95 1.96
CA ALA A 123 -3.68 -5.26 2.22
C ALA A 123 -4.66 -6.36 2.70
N GLY A 124 -5.82 -6.01 3.27
CA GLY A 124 -6.75 -6.99 3.88
C GLY A 124 -7.12 -8.22 3.02
N PRO A 125 -7.65 -8.07 1.80
CA PRO A 125 -8.02 -9.20 0.92
C PRO A 125 -6.85 -9.84 0.16
N TRP A 126 -5.62 -9.37 0.32
CA TRP A 126 -4.48 -9.85 -0.46
C TRP A 126 -3.38 -10.37 0.46
N ASP A 127 -2.56 -11.28 -0.05
CA ASP A 127 -1.26 -11.56 0.54
C ASP A 127 -0.23 -10.58 -0.02
N CYS A 128 -0.05 -9.45 0.66
CA CYS A 128 0.95 -8.44 0.31
C CYS A 128 2.30 -8.73 0.97
N TYR A 129 3.39 -8.41 0.28
CA TYR A 129 4.75 -8.57 0.79
C TYR A 129 5.62 -7.35 0.47
N VAL A 130 6.52 -7.03 1.41
CA VAL A 130 7.57 -6.02 1.27
C VAL A 130 8.91 -6.68 1.62
N ASP A 131 9.86 -6.71 0.68
CA ASP A 131 11.16 -7.37 0.85
C ASP A 131 11.05 -8.84 1.33
N GLY A 132 9.99 -9.53 0.88
CA GLY A 132 9.68 -10.91 1.27
C GLY A 132 8.97 -11.04 2.63
N GLU A 133 8.81 -9.97 3.39
CA GLU A 133 8.04 -9.94 4.63
C GLU A 133 6.53 -9.82 4.34
N LYS A 134 5.71 -10.67 4.96
CA LYS A 134 4.26 -10.60 4.80
C LYS A 134 3.69 -9.40 5.56
N VAL A 135 2.92 -8.59 4.86
CA VAL A 135 2.30 -7.37 5.38
C VAL A 135 1.07 -7.67 6.22
N GLU A 136 0.92 -6.96 7.33
CA GLU A 136 -0.35 -6.82 8.03
C GLU A 136 -1.10 -5.57 7.52
N ALA A 137 -2.43 -5.65 7.40
CA ALA A 137 -3.22 -4.48 7.05
C ALA A 137 -3.20 -3.45 8.19
N GLN A 138 -3.07 -2.15 7.87
CA GLN A 138 -3.34 -1.11 8.85
C GLN A 138 -4.74 -1.34 9.46
N PRO A 139 -4.89 -1.30 10.79
CA PRO A 139 -6.19 -1.49 11.42
C PRO A 139 -7.25 -0.51 10.90
N GLY A 140 -8.42 -1.04 10.53
CA GLY A 140 -9.54 -0.29 9.95
C GLY A 140 -9.69 -0.52 8.44
N ASP A 141 -10.93 -0.45 7.94
CA ASP A 141 -11.23 -0.88 6.56
C ASP A 141 -10.94 0.17 5.48
N PHE A 142 -10.59 1.40 5.90
CA PHE A 142 -10.43 2.55 5.00
C PHE A 142 -8.96 2.91 4.71
N TYR A 143 -7.99 2.31 5.42
CA TYR A 143 -6.59 2.72 5.31
C TYR A 143 -5.77 1.81 4.42
N GLY A 144 -4.97 2.43 3.54
CA GLY A 144 -4.10 1.76 2.59
C GLY A 144 -2.72 1.36 3.11
N GLY A 145 -2.42 1.62 4.39
CA GLY A 145 -1.10 1.40 4.96
C GLY A 145 -0.73 -0.08 5.04
N TRP A 146 0.48 -0.41 4.60
CA TRP A 146 1.07 -1.74 4.68
C TRP A 146 1.98 -1.81 5.90
N MET A 147 1.62 -2.62 6.89
CA MET A 147 2.36 -2.76 8.13
C MET A 147 3.42 -3.87 8.05
N THR A 148 4.67 -3.52 8.31
CA THR A 148 5.84 -4.40 8.42
C THR A 148 6.51 -4.23 9.78
N ASP A 149 7.40 -5.15 10.17
CA ASP A 149 8.03 -5.23 11.48
C ASP A 149 9.02 -4.10 11.76
N ASP A 150 9.54 -3.48 10.71
CA ASP A 150 10.36 -2.28 10.77
C ASP A 150 9.55 -1.00 11.03
N ILE A 151 8.23 -1.08 11.22
CA ILE A 151 7.38 0.07 11.56
C ILE A 151 7.04 0.05 13.07
N GLU A 152 7.12 1.21 13.71
CA GLU A 152 6.77 1.38 15.12
C GLU A 152 5.24 1.32 15.33
N ARG A 153 4.70 0.12 15.58
CA ARG A 153 3.26 -0.18 15.76
C ARG A 153 2.52 0.80 16.68
N SER A 154 3.13 1.26 17.77
CA SER A 154 2.54 2.19 18.74
C SER A 154 2.22 3.58 18.16
N THR A 155 2.73 3.89 16.96
CA THR A 155 2.62 5.20 16.29
C THR A 155 1.56 5.22 15.19
N VAL A 156 0.93 4.08 14.92
CA VAL A 156 -0.06 3.89 13.86
C VAL A 156 -1.48 4.05 14.41
N LYS A 157 -2.33 4.81 13.71
CA LYS A 157 -3.75 4.94 14.08
C LYS A 157 -4.61 3.80 13.52
N GLY A 158 -5.77 3.61 14.14
CA GLY A 158 -6.77 2.58 13.81
C GLY A 158 -6.80 1.40 14.78
N GLY A 159 -5.75 1.22 15.59
CA GLY A 159 -5.71 0.20 16.64
C GLY A 159 -6.49 0.60 17.89
N PRO A 160 -6.77 -0.35 18.81
CA PRO A 160 -7.41 -0.06 20.10
C PRO A 160 -6.72 1.11 20.82
N GLY A 161 -7.49 2.11 21.27
CA GLY A 161 -6.96 3.29 21.99
C GLY A 161 -6.44 4.45 21.12
N THR A 162 -6.55 4.35 19.78
CA THR A 162 -6.11 5.41 18.85
C THR A 162 -7.26 6.22 18.23
N TRP A 163 -8.45 6.19 18.83
CA TRP A 163 -9.60 6.98 18.40
C TRP A 163 -9.40 8.46 18.74
N GLY A 164 -9.41 9.35 17.73
CA GLY A 164 -9.35 10.81 17.92
C GLY A 164 -8.02 11.50 17.58
N TRP A 165 -7.10 10.80 16.92
CA TRP A 165 -5.81 11.31 16.45
C TRP A 165 -5.87 11.86 15.02
#